data_AF-A0A096MJ36-F1
#
_entry.id   AF-A0A096MJ36-F1
#
_cell.length_a   1.000
_cell.length_b   1.000
_cell.length_c   1.000
_cell.angle_alpha   90.00
_cell.angle_beta   90.00
_cell.angle_gamma   90.00
#
_symmetry.space_group_name_H-M   'P 1'
#
loop_
_entity.id
_entity.type
_entity.pdbx_description
1 polymer ?
#
loop_
_entity_poly.entity_id
_entity_poly.type
_entity_poly.pdbx_seq_one_letter_code
_entity_poly.pdbx_strand_id
1 'polypeptide(L)'
;VLLLLAVVCTSLARALHCHVCCGHENCESLVECALTDKFCVITRATNPGGILVMKSCAPTCPNSTVSSDGRALSVSCCQGSQCNRSAASGLTGSLGAIWASASISLLWALLRAAW
;
A
#
# COMPACT_ATOMS: atom_id res chain seq x y z
N VAL A 1 -28.25 16.02 3.41
CA VAL A 1 -28.03 15.14 2.23
C VAL A 1 -26.85 15.62 1.37
N LEU A 2 -26.80 16.90 0.99
CA LEU A 2 -25.72 17.44 0.14
C LEU A 2 -24.30 17.30 0.73
N LEU A 3 -24.13 17.42 2.05
CA LEU A 3 -22.82 17.25 2.70
C LEU A 3 -22.27 15.81 2.67
N LEU A 4 -23.14 14.80 2.68
CA LEU A 4 -22.73 13.39 2.67
C LEU A 4 -22.21 12.95 1.29
N LEU A 5 -22.75 13.55 0.21
CA LEU A 5 -22.29 13.31 -1.16
C LEU A 5 -20.89 13.88 -1.42
N ALA A 6 -20.50 14.96 -0.73
CA ALA A 6 -19.18 15.57 -0.91
C ALA A 6 -18.03 14.70 -0.38
N VAL A 7 -18.27 13.93 0.70
CA VAL A 7 -17.25 13.07 1.33
C VAL A 7 -16.95 11.81 0.48
N VAL A 8 -17.90 11.35 -0.33
CA VAL A 8 -17.70 10.17 -1.20
C VAL A 8 -16.87 10.51 -2.45
N CYS A 9 -16.87 11.76 -2.89
CA CYS A 9 -16.13 12.19 -4.09
C CYS A 9 -14.63 12.47 -3.84
N THR A 10 -14.12 12.35 -2.61
CA THR A 10 -12.72 12.68 -2.31
C THR A 10 -11.71 11.56 -2.61
N SER A 11 -12.09 10.52 -3.34
CA SER A 11 -11.10 9.72 -4.08
C SER A 11 -10.62 10.51 -5.32
N LEU A 12 -10.21 11.78 -5.14
CA LEU A 12 -9.33 12.41 -6.12
C LEU A 12 -8.10 11.50 -6.17
N ALA A 13 -7.81 10.96 -7.36
CA ALA A 13 -6.70 10.06 -7.60
C ALA A 13 -5.38 10.75 -7.20
N ARG A 14 -5.03 10.64 -5.92
CA ARG A 14 -3.76 11.12 -5.40
C ARG A 14 -2.69 10.23 -6.00
N ALA A 15 -1.69 10.83 -6.63
CA ALA A 15 -0.53 10.11 -7.11
C ALA A 15 0.13 9.39 -5.92
N LEU A 16 0.30 8.08 -6.08
CA LEU A 16 0.95 7.23 -5.09
C LEU A 16 2.41 7.66 -4.97
N HIS A 17 2.95 7.74 -3.76
CA HIS A 17 4.38 7.95 -3.56
C HIS A 17 5.01 6.65 -3.10
N CYS A 18 5.93 6.08 -3.86
CA CYS A 18 6.59 4.81 -3.52
C CYS A 18 8.10 4.97 -3.48
N HIS A 19 8.79 4.05 -2.80
CA HIS A 19 10.22 3.91 -2.98
C HIS A 19 10.52 3.21 -4.31
N VAL A 20 11.41 3.77 -5.15
CA VAL A 20 11.85 3.19 -6.42
C VAL A 20 13.37 3.12 -6.44
N CYS A 21 13.91 1.92 -6.31
CA CYS A 21 15.34 1.68 -6.19
C CYS A 21 15.69 0.23 -6.51
N CYS A 22 16.96 -0.02 -6.78
CA CYS A 22 17.52 -1.36 -6.93
C CYS A 22 18.83 -1.43 -6.13
N GLY A 23 18.96 -2.39 -5.23
CA GLY A 23 20.16 -2.53 -4.40
C GLY A 23 19.92 -3.35 -3.14
N HIS A 24 20.50 -2.89 -2.03
CA HIS A 24 20.34 -3.51 -0.71
C HIS A 24 18.87 -3.54 -0.27
N GLU A 25 18.52 -4.44 0.65
CA GLU A 25 17.16 -4.57 1.23
C GLU A 25 16.57 -3.27 1.80
N ASN A 26 17.43 -2.34 2.20
CA ASN A 26 17.10 -1.04 2.79
C ASN A 26 17.18 0.10 1.77
N CYS A 27 17.20 -0.18 0.47
CA CYS A 27 17.19 0.88 -0.52
C CYS A 27 15.90 1.73 -0.37
N GLU A 28 16.08 3.04 -0.34
CA GLU A 28 15.01 4.01 -0.23
C GLU A 28 15.28 5.15 -1.22
N SER A 29 14.32 5.42 -2.12
CA SER A 29 14.33 6.60 -2.97
C SER A 29 12.88 6.95 -3.31
N LEU A 30 12.36 8.02 -2.72
CA LEU A 30 10.95 8.37 -2.83
C LEU A 30 10.67 9.05 -4.17
N VAL A 31 9.67 8.55 -4.90
CA VAL A 31 9.21 9.16 -6.16
C VAL A 31 7.69 9.23 -6.19
N GLU A 32 7.17 10.16 -6.97
CA GLU A 32 5.76 10.23 -7.35
C GLU A 32 5.50 9.25 -8.50
N CYS A 33 4.60 8.30 -8.31
CA CYS A 33 4.20 7.32 -9.32
C CYS A 33 3.21 7.93 -10.32
N ALA A 34 2.99 7.26 -11.45
CA ALA A 34 1.97 7.69 -12.40
C ALA A 34 0.56 7.61 -11.77
N LEU A 35 -0.39 8.43 -12.24
CA LEU A 35 -1.78 8.37 -11.76
C LEU A 35 -2.44 7.00 -12.00
N THR A 36 -1.92 6.21 -12.94
CA THR A 36 -2.38 4.86 -13.23
C THR A 36 -1.85 3.82 -12.24
N ASP A 37 -0.77 4.14 -11.50
CA ASP A 37 -0.12 3.22 -10.57
C ASP A 37 -0.92 3.13 -9.27
N LYS A 38 -1.28 1.90 -8.92
CA LYS A 38 -2.12 1.60 -7.74
C LYS A 38 -1.35 0.85 -6.65
N PHE A 39 -0.16 0.37 -6.98
CA PHE A 39 0.63 -0.51 -6.12
C PHE A 39 2.08 -0.04 -6.06
N CYS A 40 2.65 -0.05 -4.86
CA CYS A 40 4.09 -0.13 -4.70
C CYS A 40 4.48 -1.61 -4.75
N VAL A 41 5.48 -1.96 -5.55
CA VAL A 41 5.98 -3.33 -5.74
C VAL A 41 7.33 -3.49 -5.07
N ILE A 42 7.56 -4.65 -4.46
CA ILE A 42 8.82 -5.08 -3.87
C ILE A 42 9.16 -6.44 -4.45
N THR A 43 10.24 -6.50 -5.22
CA THR A 43 10.85 -7.72 -5.74
C THR A 43 12.11 -8.00 -4.95
N ARG A 44 12.16 -9.11 -4.23
CA ARG A 44 13.35 -9.59 -3.54
C ARG A 44 13.93 -10.78 -4.29
N ALA A 45 15.22 -10.74 -4.59
CA ALA A 45 15.97 -11.83 -5.18
C ALA A 45 17.07 -12.26 -4.20
N THR A 46 16.89 -13.41 -3.57
CA THR A 46 17.87 -14.06 -2.71
C THR A 46 18.75 -14.96 -3.56
N ASN A 47 20.07 -14.85 -3.41
CA ASN A 47 21.06 -15.73 -4.02
C ASN A 47 22.12 -16.10 -2.95
N PRO A 48 22.98 -17.10 -3.19
CA PRO A 48 24.05 -17.45 -2.24
C PRO A 48 25.00 -16.29 -1.90
N GLY A 49 25.13 -15.31 -2.81
CA GLY A 49 25.97 -14.12 -2.63
C GLY A 49 25.29 -12.93 -1.95
N GLY A 50 24.00 -13.03 -1.60
CA GLY A 50 23.27 -11.95 -0.92
C GLY A 50 21.83 -11.77 -1.41
N ILE A 51 21.18 -10.73 -0.89
CA ILE A 51 19.80 -10.36 -1.22
C ILE A 51 19.81 -9.05 -2.00
N LEU A 52 19.22 -9.07 -3.20
CA LEU A 52 18.95 -7.89 -3.99
C LEU A 52 17.47 -7.53 -3.87
N VAL A 53 17.16 -6.26 -3.64
CA VAL A 53 15.79 -5.75 -3.60
C VAL A 53 15.61 -4.70 -4.67
N MET A 54 14.52 -4.86 -5.44
CA MET A 54 14.04 -3.90 -6.41
C MET A 54 12.65 -3.42 -5.98
N LYS A 55 12.48 -2.11 -5.90
CA LYS A 55 11.21 -1.47 -5.57
C LYS A 55 10.75 -0.63 -6.77
N SER A 56 9.46 -0.65 -7.08
CA SER A 56 8.89 0.06 -8.23
C SER A 56 7.43 0.47 -8.00
N CYS A 57 6.89 1.33 -8.88
CA CYS A 57 5.46 1.59 -9.02
C CYS A 57 4.87 0.65 -10.08
N ALA A 58 3.61 0.23 -9.92
CA ALA A 58 2.90 -0.52 -10.97
C ALA A 58 1.37 -0.28 -10.95
N PRO A 59 0.70 -0.36 -12.12
CA PRO A 59 -0.76 -0.28 -12.22
C PRO A 59 -1.46 -1.55 -11.72
N THR A 60 -0.76 -2.69 -11.77
CA THR A 60 -1.23 -4.00 -11.32
C THR A 60 -0.15 -4.65 -10.45
N CYS A 61 -0.56 -5.58 -9.58
CA CYS A 61 0.38 -6.33 -8.76
C CYS A 61 0.78 -7.65 -9.44
N PRO A 62 2.02 -7.80 -9.92
CA PRO A 62 2.51 -9.08 -10.39
C PRO A 62 2.81 -9.99 -9.20
N ASN A 63 1.89 -10.89 -8.86
CA ASN A 63 2.14 -11.90 -7.82
C ASN A 63 2.94 -13.05 -8.41
N SER A 64 4.24 -13.09 -8.12
CA SER A 64 5.08 -14.24 -8.42
C SER A 64 6.08 -14.47 -7.31
N THR A 65 6.12 -15.70 -6.79
CA THR A 65 7.20 -16.18 -5.95
C THR A 65 7.74 -17.44 -6.61
N VAL A 66 9.02 -17.44 -6.94
CA VAL A 66 9.70 -18.54 -7.61
C VAL A 66 10.93 -18.88 -6.79
N SER A 67 11.08 -20.15 -6.40
CA SER A 67 12.27 -20.64 -5.70
C SER A 67 12.89 -21.75 -6.53
N SER A 68 14.21 -21.70 -6.71
CA SER A 68 15.00 -22.70 -7.45
C SER A 68 16.42 -22.73 -6.90
N ASP A 69 16.87 -23.91 -6.43
CA ASP A 69 18.23 -24.22 -5.96
C ASP A 69 19.08 -23.03 -5.48
N GLY A 70 18.79 -22.59 -4.25
CA GLY A 70 19.52 -21.51 -3.58
C GLY A 70 19.18 -20.08 -4.06
N ARG A 71 18.28 -19.96 -5.03
CA ARG A 71 17.76 -18.69 -5.54
C ARG A 71 16.28 -18.58 -5.25
N ALA A 72 15.85 -17.49 -4.61
CA ALA A 72 14.45 -17.22 -4.38
C ALA A 72 14.12 -15.83 -4.90
N LEU A 73 13.10 -15.74 -5.75
CA LEU A 73 12.50 -14.50 -6.21
C LEU A 73 11.13 -14.39 -5.56
N SER A 74 10.89 -13.35 -4.77
CA SER A 74 9.56 -13.06 -4.21
C SER A 74 9.12 -11.68 -4.63
N VAL A 75 7.93 -11.58 -5.21
CA VAL A 75 7.28 -10.31 -5.51
C VAL A 75 6.12 -10.12 -4.55
N SER A 76 6.09 -8.94 -3.91
CA SER A 76 5.00 -8.52 -3.04
C SER A 76 4.58 -7.10 -3.42
N CYS A 77 3.33 -6.76 -3.15
CA CYS A 77 2.80 -5.44 -3.41
C CYS A 77 2.01 -4.92 -2.22
N CYS A 78 1.92 -3.61 -2.13
CA CYS A 78 1.08 -2.93 -1.15
C CYS A 78 0.43 -1.70 -1.78
N GLN A 79 -0.69 -1.28 -1.21
CA GLN A 79 -1.40 -0.06 -1.57
C GLN A 79 -1.18 0.99 -0.50
N GLY A 80 -1.00 2.25 -0.90
CA GLY A 80 -0.74 3.38 0.00
C GLY A 80 0.68 3.94 -0.14
N SER A 81 0.81 5.25 0.05
CA SER A 81 2.10 5.92 -0.11
C SER A 81 3.12 5.39 0.91
N GLN A 82 4.35 5.16 0.44
CA GLN A 82 5.51 4.70 1.21
C GLN A 82 5.34 3.31 1.85
N CYS A 83 4.31 2.55 1.46
CA CYS A 83 4.05 1.24 2.05
C CYS A 83 5.18 0.23 1.78
N ASN A 84 5.99 0.44 0.74
CA ASN A 84 7.13 -0.40 0.39
C ASN A 84 8.45 0.02 1.05
N ARG A 85 8.40 0.84 2.10
CA ARG A 85 9.59 1.26 2.86
C ARG A 85 10.34 0.06 3.42
N SER A 86 9.64 -0.76 4.18
CA SER A 86 10.16 -2.04 4.64
C SER A 86 9.76 -3.11 3.63
N ALA A 87 10.70 -3.94 3.23
CA ALA A 87 10.39 -5.02 2.30
C ALA A 87 9.56 -6.15 2.97
N ALA A 88 9.16 -5.97 4.24
CA ALA A 88 8.33 -6.88 5.02
C ALA A 88 6.85 -6.68 4.68
N SER A 89 6.17 -7.78 4.41
CA SER A 89 4.80 -7.90 3.92
C SER A 89 3.82 -6.85 4.48
N GLY A 90 3.18 -6.12 3.57
CA GLY A 90 2.20 -5.10 3.86
C GLY A 90 0.93 -5.67 4.49
N LEU A 91 0.88 -5.69 5.82
CA LEU A 91 -0.38 -5.54 6.56
C LEU A 91 -0.54 -4.07 6.95
N THR A 92 -0.75 -3.18 5.97
CA THR A 92 -1.45 -1.93 6.27
C THR A 92 -2.92 -2.28 6.39
N GLY A 93 -3.29 -2.73 7.59
CA GLY A 93 -4.69 -2.82 7.99
C GLY A 93 -5.31 -1.44 7.88
N SER A 94 -6.46 -1.37 7.20
CA SER A 94 -7.27 -0.17 7.06
C SER A 94 -7.68 0.38 8.43
N LEU A 95 -6.84 1.24 9.02
CA LEU A 95 -7.20 2.04 10.19
C LEU A 95 -8.43 2.93 9.88
N GLY A 96 -8.69 3.23 8.61
CA GLY A 96 -9.86 3.98 8.16
C GLY A 96 -11.20 3.25 8.35
N ALA A 97 -11.23 1.91 8.30
CA ALA A 97 -12.48 1.17 8.47
C ALA A 97 -13.01 1.24 9.93
N ILE A 98 -12.12 1.32 10.92
CA ILE A 98 -12.51 1.35 12.33
C ILE A 98 -13.13 2.71 12.68
N TRP A 99 -12.57 3.82 12.16
CA TRP A 99 -13.08 5.16 12.44
C TRP A 99 -14.46 5.45 11.85
N ALA A 100 -14.79 4.85 10.69
CA ALA A 100 -16.11 4.97 10.10
C ALA A 100 -17.20 4.31 10.97
N SER A 101 -16.92 3.13 11.53
CA SER A 101 -17.87 2.40 12.39
C SER A 101 -18.14 3.11 13.73
N ALA A 102 -17.11 3.71 14.34
CA ALA A 102 -17.25 4.44 15.60
C ALA A 102 -18.08 5.71 15.42
N SER A 103 -17.84 6.45 14.33
CA SER A 103 -18.56 7.69 14.04
C SER A 103 -20.04 7.46 13.77
N ILE A 104 -20.38 6.40 13.02
CA ILE A 104 -21.77 6.04 12.74
C ILE A 104 -22.48 5.59 14.03
N SER A 105 -21.81 4.81 14.88
CA SER A 105 -22.37 4.36 16.15
C SER A 105 -22.63 5.52 17.11
N LEU A 106 -21.71 6.50 17.17
CA LEU A 106 -21.86 7.69 18.01
C LEU A 106 -22.98 8.61 17.49
N LEU A 107 -23.08 8.81 16.16
CA LEU A 107 -24.18 9.54 15.55
C LEU A 107 -25.54 8.88 15.81
N TRP A 108 -25.62 7.56 15.70
CA TRP A 108 -26.82 6.81 16.05
C TRP A 108 -27.15 6.96 17.55
N ALA A 109 -26.17 6.83 18.44
CA ALA A 109 -26.39 7.00 19.87
C ALA A 109 -26.91 8.41 20.23
N LEU A 110 -26.35 9.45 19.62
CA LEU A 110 -26.79 10.83 19.80
C LEU A 110 -28.21 11.07 19.24
N LEU A 111 -28.55 10.48 18.08
CA LEU A 111 -29.90 10.56 17.51
C LEU A 111 -30.95 9.85 18.38
N ARG A 112 -30.63 8.75 19.06
CA ARG A 112 -31.55 8.11 20.02
C ARG A 112 -31.68 8.87 21.33
N ALA A 113 -30.66 9.62 21.74
CA ALA A 113 -30.73 10.41 22.98
C ALA A 113 -31.53 11.71 22.81
N ALA A 114 -31.75 12.16 21.55
CA ALA A 114 -32.44 13.41 21.23
C ALA A 114 -33.94 13.25 20.92
N TRP A 115 -34.49 12.03 21.01
CA TRP A 115 -35.91 11.70 20.74
C TRP A 115 -36.51 10.90 21.88
#